data_AF-A0A1F5FVS3-F1
#
_entry.id   AF-A0A1F5FVS3-F1
#
_cell.length_a   1.000
_cell.length_b   1.000
_cell.length_c   1.000
_cell.angle_alpha   90.00
_cell.angle_beta   90.00
_cell.angle_gamma   90.00
#
_symmetry.space_group_name_H-M   'P 1'
#
loop_
_entity.id
_entity.type
_entity.pdbx_description
1 polymer ?
#
loop_
_entity_poly.entity_id
_entity_poly.type
_entity_poly.pdbx_seq_one_letter_code
_entity_poly.pdbx_strand_id
1 'polypeptide(L)'
;MGIDFLWKSANRRSWWLANRIYTIGAAFLGTLVTPYHLGLWQTVIKDLSGSKIWTGIAEWTPIAKYFPTNALFALSGLIFIYMLLTKFKKVEPVWFLVGAGIFCSAFLVNNLSFFWVAIFIFVTARNFDFKLNIMSDFWAKLPIVISTSAVFLALILNLTANIIESASLEVRLKLDNYPVQAMNFIKQKGFTHGLFNEYAWGGFIDWQFSGVKVFIDGRMTGWRNANGRYILADYLSIWKGECESLRNYDVKVVLIKKNQKNVCFEAFEKVYEDSIAKVLVRSQ
;
A
#
# COMPACT_ATOMS: atom_id res chain seq x y z
N MET A 1 -39.97 -40.89 3.52
CA MET A 1 -38.68 -40.40 4.09
C MET A 1 -37.90 -39.45 3.17
N GLY A 2 -38.13 -39.43 1.84
CA GLY A 2 -37.36 -38.56 0.91
C GLY A 2 -37.85 -37.11 0.75
N ILE A 3 -39.16 -36.85 0.86
CA ILE A 3 -39.76 -35.51 0.63
C ILE A 3 -39.39 -34.54 1.77
N ASP A 4 -39.44 -34.97 3.03
CA ASP A 4 -39.04 -34.14 4.18
C ASP A 4 -37.54 -33.81 4.20
N PHE A 5 -36.69 -34.70 3.71
CA PHE A 5 -35.24 -34.45 3.61
C PHE A 5 -34.93 -33.44 2.50
N LEU A 6 -35.58 -33.58 1.34
CA LEU A 6 -35.44 -32.62 0.24
C LEU A 6 -36.02 -31.26 0.63
N TRP A 7 -37.16 -31.21 1.32
CA TRP A 7 -37.77 -29.98 1.82
C TRP A 7 -36.92 -29.30 2.91
N LYS A 8 -36.40 -30.06 3.89
CA LYS A 8 -35.44 -29.53 4.89
C LYS A 8 -34.13 -29.06 4.25
N SER A 9 -33.60 -29.76 3.25
CA SER A 9 -32.36 -29.34 2.58
C SER A 9 -32.57 -28.08 1.70
N ALA A 10 -33.71 -27.98 1.01
CA ALA A 10 -34.11 -26.80 0.24
C ALA A 10 -34.33 -25.59 1.16
N ASN A 11 -35.03 -25.78 2.27
CA ASN A 11 -35.30 -24.72 3.24
C ASN A 11 -34.00 -24.25 3.92
N ARG A 12 -33.10 -25.19 4.28
CA ARG A 12 -31.76 -24.88 4.79
C ARG A 12 -30.92 -24.10 3.77
N ARG A 13 -30.95 -24.48 2.49
CA ARG A 13 -30.26 -23.76 1.40
C ARG A 13 -30.82 -22.36 1.18
N SER A 14 -32.15 -22.19 1.26
CA SER A 14 -32.81 -20.88 1.14
C SER A 14 -32.45 -19.95 2.30
N TRP A 15 -32.37 -20.49 3.52
CA TRP A 15 -31.97 -19.76 4.73
C TRP A 15 -30.51 -19.27 4.65
N TRP A 16 -29.59 -20.12 4.15
CA TRP A 16 -28.20 -19.71 3.91
C TRP A 16 -28.08 -18.63 2.84
N LEU A 17 -28.87 -18.71 1.76
CA LEU A 17 -28.90 -17.67 0.74
C LEU A 17 -29.43 -16.34 1.30
N ALA A 18 -30.53 -16.40 2.04
CA ALA A 18 -31.11 -15.23 2.69
C ALA A 18 -30.10 -14.58 3.64
N ASN A 19 -29.45 -15.36 4.51
CA ASN A 19 -28.41 -14.84 5.40
C ASN A 19 -27.26 -14.18 4.64
N ARG A 20 -26.78 -14.77 3.53
CA ARG A 20 -25.73 -14.14 2.71
C ARG A 20 -26.17 -12.81 2.13
N ILE A 21 -27.39 -12.73 1.61
CA ILE A 21 -27.96 -11.48 1.09
C ILE A 21 -28.09 -10.45 2.21
N TYR A 22 -28.58 -10.84 3.38
CA TYR A 22 -28.66 -9.97 4.56
C TYR A 22 -27.28 -9.49 4.99
N THR A 23 -26.26 -10.35 5.02
CA THR A 23 -24.89 -9.95 5.36
C THR A 23 -24.32 -8.96 4.35
N ILE A 24 -24.51 -9.20 3.05
CA ILE A 24 -24.06 -8.26 2.00
C ILE A 24 -24.81 -6.92 2.12
N GLY A 25 -26.13 -6.96 2.31
CA GLY A 25 -26.95 -5.78 2.50
C GLY A 25 -26.56 -4.99 3.75
N ALA A 26 -26.36 -5.66 4.88
CA ALA A 26 -25.92 -5.05 6.13
C ALA A 26 -24.51 -4.46 6.01
N ALA A 27 -23.59 -5.15 5.33
CA ALA A 27 -22.25 -4.63 5.05
C ALA A 27 -22.30 -3.36 4.20
N PHE A 28 -23.12 -3.35 3.13
CA PHE A 28 -23.33 -2.17 2.30
C PHE A 28 -23.95 -1.02 3.09
N LEU A 29 -25.04 -1.28 3.84
CA LEU A 29 -25.67 -0.26 4.69
C LEU A 29 -24.71 0.28 5.75
N GLY A 30 -23.84 -0.57 6.31
CA GLY A 30 -22.78 -0.17 7.23
C GLY A 30 -21.86 0.90 6.65
N THR A 31 -21.57 0.87 5.34
CA THR A 31 -20.76 1.91 4.69
C THR A 31 -21.42 3.30 4.70
N LEU A 32 -22.75 3.35 4.77
CA LEU A 32 -23.54 4.59 4.78
C LEU A 32 -23.63 5.23 6.16
N VAL A 33 -23.28 4.50 7.22
CA VAL A 33 -23.25 4.99 8.61
C VAL A 33 -22.01 5.87 8.87
N THR A 34 -21.13 6.01 7.89
CA THR A 34 -19.98 6.92 7.96
C THR A 34 -20.43 8.38 7.82
N PRO A 35 -19.67 9.37 8.33
CA PRO A 35 -19.95 10.80 8.12
C PRO A 35 -20.02 11.21 6.64
N TYR A 36 -19.48 10.38 5.74
CA TYR A 36 -19.47 10.63 4.30
C TYR A 36 -20.66 10.03 3.56
N HIS A 37 -21.45 9.15 4.19
CA HIS A 37 -22.60 8.48 3.57
C HIS A 37 -22.29 7.92 2.17
N LEU A 38 -23.05 8.31 1.15
CA LEU A 38 -22.82 7.95 -0.26
C LEU A 38 -21.56 8.59 -0.87
N GLY A 39 -21.03 9.65 -0.25
CA GLY A 39 -19.80 10.32 -0.68
C GLY A 39 -18.59 9.40 -0.65
N LEU A 40 -18.57 8.38 0.24
CA LEU A 40 -17.54 7.35 0.25
C LEU A 40 -17.48 6.60 -1.09
N TRP A 41 -18.64 6.17 -1.59
CA TRP A 41 -18.74 5.46 -2.87
C TRP A 41 -18.40 6.35 -4.05
N GLN A 42 -18.73 7.65 -3.99
CA GLN A 42 -18.32 8.60 -5.02
C GLN A 42 -16.80 8.71 -5.12
N THR A 43 -16.09 8.74 -3.98
CA THR A 43 -14.62 8.75 -3.96
C THR A 43 -14.06 7.48 -4.57
N VAL A 44 -14.56 6.30 -4.17
CA VAL A 44 -14.14 5.02 -4.75
C VAL A 44 -14.33 5.00 -6.28
N ILE A 45 -15.49 5.43 -6.78
CA ILE A 45 -15.75 5.48 -8.23
C ILE A 45 -14.80 6.46 -8.94
N LYS A 46 -14.51 7.62 -8.34
CA LYS A 46 -13.60 8.62 -8.91
C LYS A 46 -12.15 8.10 -8.99
N ASP A 47 -11.70 7.41 -7.95
CA ASP A 47 -10.38 6.78 -7.92
C ASP A 47 -10.32 5.64 -8.96
N LEU A 48 -11.36 4.82 -9.05
CA LEU A 48 -11.39 3.69 -9.98
C LEU A 48 -11.44 4.11 -11.45
N SER A 49 -12.19 5.17 -11.77
CA SER A 49 -12.36 5.68 -13.15
C SER A 49 -11.16 6.45 -13.69
N GLY A 50 -10.21 6.83 -12.84
CA GLY A 50 -9.05 7.64 -13.21
C GLY A 50 -7.90 6.84 -13.83
N SER A 51 -7.99 6.46 -15.11
CA SER A 51 -7.03 5.55 -15.77
C SER A 51 -5.55 5.94 -15.66
N LYS A 52 -5.21 7.24 -15.69
CA LYS A 52 -3.81 7.72 -15.63
C LYS A 52 -3.17 7.67 -14.23
N ILE A 53 -3.97 7.47 -13.18
CA ILE A 53 -3.51 7.46 -11.77
C ILE A 53 -2.87 6.11 -11.41
N TRP A 54 -3.41 5.02 -11.94
CA TRP A 54 -3.04 3.65 -11.56
C TRP A 54 -1.58 3.27 -11.81
N THR A 55 -0.95 3.87 -12.81
CA THR A 55 0.44 3.59 -13.14
C THR A 55 1.45 4.45 -12.39
N GLY A 56 0.99 5.52 -11.73
CA GLY A 56 1.86 6.46 -11.02
C GLY A 56 2.16 6.08 -9.57
N ILE A 57 1.44 5.09 -9.03
CA ILE A 57 1.50 4.69 -7.63
C ILE A 57 2.11 3.29 -7.58
N ALA A 58 3.27 3.16 -6.93
CA ALA A 58 4.03 1.91 -6.89
C ALA A 58 3.19 0.73 -6.40
N GLU A 59 2.43 0.96 -5.33
CA GLU A 59 1.55 0.02 -4.66
C GLU A 59 0.46 -0.57 -5.57
N TRP A 60 0.05 0.19 -6.58
CA TRP A 60 -1.04 -0.18 -7.50
C TRP A 60 -0.53 -0.85 -8.78
N THR A 61 0.79 -1.00 -8.91
CA THR A 61 1.37 -1.68 -10.06
C THR A 61 1.53 -3.19 -9.82
N PRO A 62 1.65 -4.00 -10.89
CA PRO A 62 1.82 -5.44 -10.77
C PRO A 62 3.10 -5.85 -10.03
N ILE A 63 3.02 -6.92 -9.23
CA ILE A 63 4.18 -7.51 -8.55
C ILE A 63 5.31 -7.90 -9.52
N ALA A 64 4.98 -8.18 -10.79
CA ALA A 64 5.93 -8.56 -11.83
C ALA A 64 7.07 -7.53 -12.04
N LYS A 65 6.85 -6.25 -11.70
CA LYS A 65 7.84 -5.18 -11.87
C LYS A 65 8.94 -5.15 -10.80
N TYR A 66 8.77 -5.86 -9.69
CA TYR A 66 9.62 -5.74 -8.51
C TYR A 66 10.51 -6.95 -8.32
N PHE A 67 11.76 -6.89 -8.80
CA PHE A 67 12.78 -7.91 -8.52
C PHE A 67 13.47 -7.64 -7.17
N PRO A 68 13.75 -8.67 -6.33
CA PRO A 68 13.56 -10.11 -6.56
C PRO A 68 12.19 -10.67 -6.12
N THR A 69 11.30 -9.83 -5.59
CA THR A 69 10.00 -10.24 -5.05
C THR A 69 9.16 -11.00 -6.09
N ASN A 70 9.21 -10.59 -7.36
CA ASN A 70 8.53 -11.24 -8.46
C ASN A 70 8.96 -12.71 -8.66
N ALA A 71 10.24 -13.02 -8.49
CA ALA A 71 10.77 -14.37 -8.65
C ALA A 71 10.32 -15.29 -7.52
N LEU A 72 10.35 -14.80 -6.28
CA LEU A 72 9.81 -15.52 -5.11
C LEU A 72 8.31 -15.77 -5.26
N PHE A 73 7.58 -14.76 -5.74
CA PHE A 73 6.14 -14.88 -6.01
C PHE A 73 5.86 -15.93 -7.09
N ALA A 74 6.62 -15.91 -8.20
CA ALA A 74 6.50 -16.92 -9.25
C ALA A 74 6.78 -18.34 -8.74
N LEU A 75 7.84 -18.52 -7.92
CA LEU A 75 8.15 -19.81 -7.30
C LEU A 75 7.01 -20.32 -6.42
N SER A 76 6.41 -19.45 -5.60
CA SER A 76 5.23 -19.83 -4.80
C SER A 76 4.03 -20.23 -5.67
N GLY A 77 3.84 -19.56 -6.82
CA GLY A 77 2.84 -19.94 -7.82
C GLY A 77 3.09 -21.32 -8.42
N LEU A 78 4.34 -21.66 -8.72
CA LEU A 78 4.71 -22.99 -9.22
C LEU A 78 4.40 -24.09 -8.19
N ILE A 79 4.71 -23.85 -6.92
CA ILE A 79 4.37 -24.78 -5.83
C ILE A 79 2.85 -24.93 -5.71
N PHE A 80 2.11 -23.83 -5.84
CA PHE A 80 0.65 -23.87 -5.81
C PHE A 80 0.05 -24.65 -6.98
N ILE A 81 0.56 -24.45 -8.19
CA ILE A 81 0.14 -25.23 -9.38
C ILE A 81 0.46 -26.71 -9.19
N TYR A 82 1.65 -27.06 -8.69
CA TYR A 82 2.01 -28.43 -8.38
C TYR A 82 1.01 -29.08 -7.39
N MET A 83 0.66 -28.37 -6.32
CA MET A 83 -0.34 -28.85 -5.36
C MET A 83 -1.72 -29.01 -6.00
N LEU A 84 -2.13 -28.04 -6.82
CA LEU A 84 -3.39 -28.11 -7.55
C LEU A 84 -3.43 -29.39 -8.39
N LEU A 85 -2.39 -29.66 -9.19
CA LEU A 85 -2.35 -30.82 -10.08
C LEU A 85 -2.29 -32.16 -9.33
N THR A 86 -1.52 -32.23 -8.23
CA THR A 86 -1.29 -33.49 -7.50
C THR A 86 -2.35 -33.81 -6.44
N LYS A 87 -3.00 -32.78 -5.88
CA LYS A 87 -3.96 -32.92 -4.78
C LYS A 87 -5.38 -32.52 -5.17
N PHE A 88 -5.67 -32.12 -6.42
CA PHE A 88 -7.00 -31.64 -6.86
C PHE A 88 -8.18 -32.47 -6.34
N LYS A 89 -8.09 -33.79 -6.44
CA LYS A 89 -9.17 -34.72 -6.07
C LYS A 89 -9.37 -34.87 -4.56
N LYS A 90 -8.40 -34.44 -3.74
CA LYS A 90 -8.40 -34.57 -2.28
C LYS A 90 -8.79 -33.28 -1.57
N VAL A 91 -8.83 -32.16 -2.28
CA VAL A 91 -9.03 -30.84 -1.68
C VAL A 91 -10.33 -30.22 -2.15
N GLU A 92 -10.95 -29.44 -1.28
CA GLU A 92 -12.13 -28.65 -1.60
C GLU A 92 -11.77 -27.59 -2.67
N PRO A 93 -12.38 -27.63 -3.87
CA PRO A 93 -11.99 -26.78 -5.01
C PRO A 93 -12.13 -25.28 -4.73
N VAL A 94 -13.01 -24.89 -3.81
CA VAL A 94 -13.27 -23.49 -3.46
C VAL A 94 -12.00 -22.79 -2.97
N TRP A 95 -11.18 -23.43 -2.13
CA TRP A 95 -9.94 -22.82 -1.62
C TRP A 95 -8.88 -22.63 -2.69
N PHE A 96 -8.81 -23.53 -3.66
CA PHE A 96 -7.91 -23.39 -4.80
C PHE A 96 -8.38 -22.30 -5.76
N LEU A 97 -9.69 -22.15 -5.98
CA LEU A 97 -10.23 -21.04 -6.77
C LEU A 97 -10.01 -19.69 -6.10
N VAL A 98 -10.25 -19.60 -4.78
CA VAL A 98 -9.95 -18.40 -3.99
C VAL A 98 -8.45 -18.08 -4.04
N GLY A 99 -7.60 -19.09 -3.83
CA GLY A 99 -6.15 -18.96 -3.93
C GLY A 99 -5.70 -18.46 -5.31
N ALA A 100 -6.22 -19.05 -6.39
CA ALA A 100 -5.92 -18.64 -7.76
C ALA A 100 -6.38 -17.20 -8.03
N GLY A 101 -7.58 -16.81 -7.58
CA GLY A 101 -8.07 -15.44 -7.70
C GLY A 101 -7.17 -14.43 -6.99
N ILE A 102 -6.77 -14.72 -5.74
CA ILE A 102 -5.86 -13.88 -4.97
C ILE A 102 -4.47 -13.82 -5.62
N PHE A 103 -3.94 -14.96 -6.11
CA PHE A 103 -2.67 -15.00 -6.84
C PHE A 103 -2.69 -14.09 -8.07
N CYS A 104 -3.73 -14.22 -8.91
CA CYS A 104 -3.91 -13.39 -10.10
C CYS A 104 -4.06 -11.90 -9.74
N SER A 105 -4.72 -11.58 -8.62
CA SER A 105 -4.92 -10.20 -8.19
C SER A 105 -3.62 -9.45 -7.89
N ALA A 106 -2.54 -10.15 -7.49
CA ALA A 106 -1.23 -9.54 -7.27
C ALA A 106 -0.56 -9.05 -8.58
N PHE A 107 -0.96 -9.59 -9.73
CA PHE A 107 -0.58 -9.08 -11.05
C PHE A 107 -1.40 -7.87 -11.48
N LEU A 108 -2.46 -7.52 -10.75
CA LEU A 108 -3.17 -6.26 -10.92
C LEU A 108 -2.61 -5.21 -9.96
N VAL A 109 -2.47 -5.56 -8.67
CA VAL A 109 -2.08 -4.66 -7.59
C VAL A 109 -1.15 -5.39 -6.62
N ASN A 110 0.08 -4.91 -6.45
CA ASN A 110 1.09 -5.56 -5.61
C ASN A 110 0.67 -5.70 -4.14
N ASN A 111 -0.12 -4.77 -3.59
CA ASN A 111 -0.60 -4.86 -2.20
C ASN A 111 -1.45 -6.10 -1.91
N LEU A 112 -2.03 -6.74 -2.93
CA LEU A 112 -2.81 -7.96 -2.74
C LEU A 112 -1.93 -9.21 -2.54
N SER A 113 -0.61 -9.09 -2.75
CA SER A 113 0.35 -10.18 -2.48
C SER A 113 0.38 -10.62 -1.02
N PHE A 114 0.03 -9.75 -0.06
CA PHE A 114 -0.06 -10.15 1.35
C PHE A 114 -1.19 -11.16 1.59
N PHE A 115 -2.32 -11.01 0.92
CA PHE A 115 -3.40 -12.01 0.97
C PHE A 115 -2.98 -13.32 0.32
N TRP A 116 -2.14 -13.25 -0.71
CA TRP A 116 -1.55 -14.45 -1.31
C TRP A 116 -0.68 -15.21 -0.30
N VAL A 117 0.16 -14.53 0.47
CA VAL A 117 0.99 -15.19 1.50
C VAL A 117 0.11 -15.94 2.51
N ALA A 118 -0.97 -15.31 2.99
CA ALA A 118 -1.88 -15.92 3.95
C ALA A 118 -2.57 -17.18 3.39
N ILE A 119 -3.17 -17.09 2.19
CA ILE A 119 -3.84 -18.25 1.58
C ILE A 119 -2.85 -19.33 1.16
N PHE A 120 -1.66 -18.95 0.70
CA PHE A 120 -0.59 -19.87 0.34
C PHE A 120 -0.14 -20.68 1.56
N ILE A 121 0.10 -20.04 2.72
CA ILE A 121 0.42 -20.73 3.98
C ILE A 121 -0.72 -21.68 4.37
N PHE A 122 -1.98 -21.23 4.31
CA PHE A 122 -3.13 -22.08 4.62
C PHE A 122 -3.22 -23.32 3.72
N VAL A 123 -3.10 -23.14 2.39
CA VAL A 123 -3.19 -24.24 1.42
C VAL A 123 -2.00 -25.18 1.55
N THR A 124 -0.78 -24.65 1.68
CA THR A 124 0.43 -25.47 1.86
C THR A 124 0.38 -26.25 3.17
N ALA A 125 0.10 -25.62 4.31
CA ALA A 125 0.04 -26.30 5.60
C ALA A 125 -0.98 -27.45 5.64
N ARG A 126 -2.09 -27.32 4.91
CA ARG A 126 -3.16 -28.34 4.88
C ARG A 126 -2.88 -29.50 3.93
N ASN A 127 -2.19 -29.25 2.82
CA ASN A 127 -2.11 -30.19 1.69
C ASN A 127 -0.70 -30.67 1.37
N PHE A 128 0.30 -29.97 1.88
CA PHE A 128 1.70 -30.34 1.75
C PHE A 128 2.06 -31.23 2.94
N ASP A 129 2.09 -32.55 2.69
CA ASP A 129 2.45 -33.57 3.67
C ASP A 129 3.97 -33.54 3.94
N PHE A 130 4.47 -32.45 4.52
CA PHE A 130 5.86 -32.36 4.94
C PHE A 130 6.05 -33.16 6.23
N LYS A 131 6.31 -34.45 6.09
CA LYS A 131 6.70 -35.29 7.21
C LYS A 131 8.17 -35.02 7.55
N LEU A 132 8.39 -34.04 8.42
CA LEU A 132 9.67 -33.88 9.11
C LEU A 132 9.84 -35.10 10.00
N ASN A 133 10.74 -36.01 9.63
CA ASN A 133 11.03 -37.18 10.47
C ASN A 133 11.79 -36.71 11.71
N ILE A 134 11.06 -36.45 12.81
CA ILE A 134 11.64 -35.93 14.07
C ILE A 134 12.67 -36.90 14.66
N MET A 135 12.69 -38.17 14.22
CA MET A 135 13.69 -39.17 14.58
C MET A 135 14.94 -39.23 13.69
N SER A 136 15.11 -38.38 12.67
CA SER A 136 16.40 -38.27 11.96
C SER A 136 17.50 -37.67 12.84
N ASP A 137 18.76 -38.02 12.58
CA ASP A 137 19.95 -37.53 13.28
C ASP A 137 19.89 -36.02 13.56
N PHE A 138 20.21 -35.64 14.80
CA PHE A 138 20.27 -34.26 15.28
C PHE A 138 21.03 -33.33 14.31
N TRP A 139 22.11 -33.83 13.71
CA TRP A 139 22.94 -33.14 12.73
C TRP A 139 22.21 -32.75 11.44
N ALA A 140 21.24 -33.55 10.98
CA ALA A 140 20.45 -33.22 9.79
C ALA A 140 19.48 -32.05 10.05
N LYS A 141 19.11 -31.80 11.31
CA LYS A 141 18.19 -30.72 11.70
C LYS A 141 18.89 -29.46 12.18
N LEU A 142 20.15 -29.57 12.58
CA LEU A 142 20.94 -28.47 13.11
C LEU A 142 20.94 -27.23 12.19
N PRO A 143 21.08 -27.34 10.85
CA PRO A 143 21.00 -26.17 9.96
C PRO A 143 19.61 -25.51 9.97
N ILE A 144 18.53 -26.27 10.09
CA ILE A 144 17.15 -25.75 10.13
C ILE A 144 16.94 -25.01 11.46
N VAL A 145 17.36 -25.59 12.58
CA VAL A 145 17.25 -24.96 13.91
C VAL A 145 18.08 -23.70 13.98
N ILE A 146 19.32 -23.71 13.50
CA ILE A 146 20.20 -22.54 13.47
C ILE A 146 19.61 -21.45 12.58
N SER A 147 19.20 -21.77 11.34
CA SER A 147 18.65 -20.77 10.42
C SER A 147 17.34 -20.17 10.94
N THR A 148 16.43 -21.00 11.46
CA THR A 148 15.17 -20.54 12.05
C THR A 148 15.44 -19.67 13.28
N SER A 149 16.30 -20.11 14.20
CA SER A 149 16.65 -19.33 15.39
C SER A 149 17.36 -18.03 15.03
N ALA A 150 18.23 -18.02 14.01
CA ALA A 150 18.90 -16.82 13.53
C ALA A 150 17.91 -15.82 12.94
N VAL A 151 16.92 -16.28 12.17
CA VAL A 151 15.84 -15.42 11.65
C VAL A 151 15.01 -14.84 12.80
N PHE A 152 14.58 -15.67 13.76
CA PHE A 152 13.84 -15.19 14.92
C PHE A 152 14.66 -14.19 15.75
N LEU A 153 15.93 -14.48 16.00
CA LEU A 153 16.81 -13.56 16.72
C LEU A 153 17.00 -12.25 15.96
N ALA A 154 17.22 -12.30 14.63
CA ALA A 154 17.31 -11.12 13.79
C ALA A 154 16.03 -10.28 13.84
N LEU A 155 14.85 -10.91 13.82
CA LEU A 155 13.56 -10.22 13.97
C LEU A 155 13.43 -9.57 15.35
N ILE A 156 13.78 -10.27 16.43
CA ILE A 156 13.72 -9.73 17.80
C ILE A 156 14.71 -8.57 17.97
N LEU A 157 15.95 -8.72 17.50
CA LEU A 157 16.96 -7.67 17.56
C LEU A 157 16.53 -6.46 16.73
N ASN A 158 16.01 -6.66 15.53
CA ASN A 158 15.49 -5.59 14.68
C ASN A 158 14.30 -4.88 15.32
N LEU A 159 13.36 -5.63 15.91
CA LEU A 159 12.22 -5.06 16.63
C LEU A 159 12.69 -4.24 17.83
N THR A 160 13.62 -4.77 18.62
CA THR A 160 14.17 -4.12 19.81
C THR A 160 14.91 -2.82 19.42
N ALA A 161 15.76 -2.89 18.39
CA ALA A 161 16.45 -1.72 17.84
C ALA A 161 15.45 -0.66 17.36
N ASN A 162 14.42 -1.05 16.60
CA ASN A 162 13.38 -0.14 16.14
C ASN A 162 12.62 0.51 17.30
N ILE A 163 12.30 -0.25 18.36
CA ILE A 163 11.63 0.30 19.55
C ILE A 163 12.51 1.36 20.21
N ILE A 164 13.79 1.06 20.44
CA ILE A 164 14.75 1.99 21.06
C ILE A 164 14.93 3.25 20.21
N GLU A 165 15.12 3.10 18.89
CA GLU A 165 15.26 4.22 17.95
C GLU A 165 13.97 5.06 17.82
N SER A 166 12.81 4.43 17.99
CA SER A 166 11.51 5.10 17.95
C SER A 166 11.08 5.75 19.28
N ALA A 167 11.91 5.70 20.32
CA ALA A 167 11.58 6.24 21.64
C ALA A 167 11.29 7.75 21.62
N SER A 168 11.82 8.48 20.64
CA SER A 168 11.41 9.85 20.36
C SER A 168 10.92 9.99 18.93
N LEU A 169 9.76 10.64 18.78
CA LEU A 169 9.15 10.86 17.48
C LEU A 169 10.07 11.66 16.55
N GLU A 170 10.77 12.68 17.06
CA GLU A 170 11.67 13.50 16.24
C GLU A 170 12.84 12.68 15.67
N VAL A 171 13.47 11.82 16.47
CA VAL A 171 14.55 10.94 15.99
C VAL A 171 13.99 9.98 14.95
N ARG A 172 12.82 9.38 15.20
CA ARG A 172 12.17 8.48 14.24
C ARG A 172 11.89 9.17 12.91
N LEU A 173 11.35 10.38 12.95
CA LEU A 173 11.05 11.17 11.75
C LEU A 173 12.32 11.47 10.95
N LYS A 174 13.45 11.76 11.61
CA LYS A 174 14.74 11.97 10.94
C LYS A 174 15.27 10.68 10.31
N LEU A 175 15.18 9.54 11.02
CA LEU A 175 15.59 8.23 10.50
C LEU A 175 14.76 7.82 9.27
N ASP A 176 13.45 8.11 9.29
CA ASP A 176 12.54 7.85 8.18
C ASP A 176 12.65 8.92 7.05
N ASN A 177 13.62 9.84 7.12
CA ASN A 177 13.89 10.89 6.14
C ASN A 177 12.72 11.88 5.92
N TYR A 178 11.99 12.24 6.97
CA TYR A 178 11.02 13.34 6.93
C TYR A 178 11.70 14.71 7.08
N PRO A 179 11.20 15.75 6.38
CA PRO A 179 11.84 17.07 6.30
C PRO A 179 11.54 17.95 7.51
N VAL A 180 11.76 17.43 8.73
CA VAL A 180 11.38 18.12 9.98
C VAL A 180 12.02 19.51 10.10
N GLN A 181 13.31 19.62 9.80
CA GLN A 181 14.06 20.87 9.97
C GLN A 181 13.68 21.90 8.90
N ALA A 182 13.59 21.47 7.64
CA ALA A 182 13.06 22.29 6.54
C ALA A 182 11.63 22.80 6.82
N MET A 183 10.75 21.97 7.39
CA MET A 183 9.39 22.40 7.75
C MET A 183 9.36 23.37 8.93
N ASN A 184 10.22 23.19 9.93
CA ASN A 184 10.40 24.18 11.00
C ASN A 184 10.87 25.53 10.42
N PHE A 185 11.80 25.53 9.47
CA PHE A 185 12.22 26.73 8.75
C PHE A 185 11.06 27.39 7.99
N ILE A 186 10.28 26.62 7.22
CA ILE A 186 9.09 27.10 6.48
C ILE A 186 8.11 27.79 7.44
N LYS A 187 7.82 27.15 8.58
CA LYS A 187 6.91 27.70 9.59
C LYS A 187 7.45 28.99 10.21
N GLN A 188 8.73 29.02 10.57
CA GLN A 188 9.38 30.21 11.15
C GLN A 188 9.40 31.40 10.20
N LYS A 189 9.54 31.15 8.89
CA LYS A 189 9.53 32.19 7.85
C LYS A 189 8.12 32.59 7.38
N GLY A 190 7.06 31.97 7.90
CA GLY A 190 5.68 32.27 7.51
C GLY A 190 5.29 31.74 6.13
N PHE A 191 6.04 30.78 5.59
CA PHE A 191 5.85 30.19 4.26
C PHE A 191 4.75 29.13 4.22
N THR A 192 3.58 29.43 4.80
CA THR A 192 2.52 28.45 5.04
C THR A 192 1.54 28.25 3.87
N HIS A 193 1.67 29.04 2.81
CA HIS A 193 0.77 29.04 1.65
C HIS A 193 1.54 28.86 0.34
N GLY A 194 0.93 28.19 -0.64
CA GLY A 194 1.54 27.95 -1.96
C GLY A 194 2.74 27.01 -1.90
N LEU A 195 2.72 26.04 -0.97
CA LEU A 195 3.77 25.05 -0.81
C LEU A 195 3.59 23.90 -1.82
N PHE A 196 4.55 23.73 -2.72
CA PHE A 196 4.74 22.49 -3.47
C PHE A 196 5.64 21.55 -2.67
N ASN A 197 5.13 20.38 -2.30
CA ASN A 197 5.85 19.36 -1.53
C ASN A 197 6.00 18.06 -2.32
N GLU A 198 6.98 17.24 -1.95
CA GLU A 198 7.00 15.84 -2.42
C GLU A 198 5.78 15.06 -1.92
N TYR A 199 5.26 14.20 -2.80
CA TYR A 199 4.12 13.32 -2.57
C TYR A 199 4.23 12.53 -1.27
N ALA A 200 5.40 11.98 -0.98
CA ALA A 200 5.64 11.16 0.21
C ALA A 200 5.60 11.97 1.53
N TRP A 201 5.68 13.30 1.48
CA TRP A 201 5.72 14.15 2.67
C TRP A 201 4.38 14.82 2.98
N GLY A 202 3.39 14.75 2.09
CA GLY A 202 2.10 15.45 2.26
C GLY A 202 1.43 15.13 3.59
N GLY A 203 1.24 13.85 3.89
CA GLY A 203 0.55 13.41 5.11
C GLY A 203 1.31 13.74 6.38
N PHE A 204 2.65 13.75 6.32
CA PHE A 204 3.49 14.22 7.42
C PHE A 204 3.29 15.71 7.68
N ILE A 205 3.26 16.53 6.63
CA ILE A 205 3.04 17.98 6.74
C ILE A 205 1.64 18.26 7.30
N ASP A 206 0.61 17.63 6.75
CA ASP A 206 -0.77 17.74 7.24
C ASP A 206 -0.89 17.36 8.72
N TRP A 207 -0.16 16.34 9.14
CA TRP A 207 -0.20 15.83 10.51
C TRP A 207 0.56 16.72 11.50
N GLN A 208 1.80 17.10 11.19
CA GLN A 208 2.69 17.78 12.14
C GLN A 208 2.67 19.31 12.02
N PHE A 209 2.27 19.85 10.88
CA PHE A 209 2.31 21.27 10.56
C PHE A 209 0.92 21.79 10.19
N SER A 210 -0.02 21.69 11.14
CA SER A 210 -1.38 22.21 10.98
C SER A 210 -1.38 23.66 10.48
N GLY A 211 -2.16 23.94 9.43
CA GLY A 211 -2.26 25.26 8.83
C GLY A 211 -1.32 25.51 7.64
N VAL A 212 -0.40 24.58 7.35
CA VAL A 212 0.34 24.57 6.08
C VAL A 212 -0.47 23.78 5.05
N LYS A 213 -0.81 24.42 3.93
CA LYS A 213 -1.53 23.73 2.84
C LYS A 213 -0.54 23.03 1.91
N VAL A 214 -0.60 21.70 1.87
CA VAL A 214 0.17 20.87 0.95
C VAL A 214 -0.35 20.99 -0.49
N PHE A 215 0.54 20.81 -1.45
CA PHE A 215 0.17 20.69 -2.87
C PHE A 215 -0.44 19.31 -3.16
N ILE A 216 0.17 18.26 -2.61
CA ILE A 216 -0.29 16.89 -2.80
C ILE A 216 0.02 16.00 -1.60
N ASP A 217 -0.81 14.98 -1.42
CA ASP A 217 -0.65 13.93 -0.42
C ASP A 217 -1.05 12.55 -0.98
N GLY A 218 -0.60 11.49 -0.33
CA GLY A 218 -0.88 10.08 -0.63
C GLY A 218 -2.36 9.72 -0.75
N ARG A 219 -3.26 10.48 -0.10
CA ARG A 219 -4.72 10.26 -0.14
C ARG A 219 -5.42 11.00 -1.29
N MET A 220 -4.69 11.81 -2.06
CA MET A 220 -5.28 12.73 -3.06
C MET A 220 -5.29 12.16 -4.49
N THR A 221 -5.25 10.85 -4.65
CA THR A 221 -5.04 10.17 -5.93
C THR A 221 -6.12 10.51 -6.96
N GLY A 222 -7.41 10.44 -6.60
CA GLY A 222 -8.53 10.86 -7.47
C GLY A 222 -9.00 12.31 -7.29
N TRP A 223 -8.26 13.15 -6.56
CA TRP A 223 -8.65 14.54 -6.33
C TRP A 223 -8.43 15.38 -7.59
N ARG A 224 -9.32 16.37 -7.77
CA ARG A 224 -9.33 17.24 -8.94
C ARG A 224 -9.19 18.71 -8.54
N ASN A 225 -8.51 19.48 -9.37
CA ASN A 225 -8.45 20.93 -9.23
C ASN A 225 -9.75 21.60 -9.73
N ALA A 226 -9.84 22.92 -9.61
CA ALA A 226 -11.01 23.69 -10.04
C ALA A 226 -11.39 23.50 -11.52
N ASN A 227 -10.42 23.13 -12.36
CA ASN A 227 -10.61 22.88 -13.80
C ASN A 227 -10.97 21.42 -14.10
N GLY A 228 -11.21 20.59 -13.07
CA GLY A 228 -11.54 19.17 -13.22
C GLY A 228 -10.35 18.27 -13.59
N ARG A 229 -9.13 18.79 -13.64
CA ARG A 229 -7.91 17.98 -13.89
C ARG A 229 -7.47 17.28 -12.61
N TYR A 230 -6.91 16.08 -12.77
CA TYR A 230 -6.38 15.31 -11.65
C TYR A 230 -5.10 15.95 -11.10
N ILE A 231 -5.07 16.24 -9.80
CA ILE A 231 -3.92 16.88 -9.14
C ILE A 231 -2.69 15.99 -9.23
N LEU A 232 -2.84 14.68 -9.06
CA LEU A 232 -1.74 13.72 -9.23
C LEU A 232 -1.17 13.72 -10.65
N ALA A 233 -2.01 13.87 -11.68
CA ALA A 233 -1.55 13.93 -13.05
C ALA A 233 -0.71 15.20 -13.29
N ASP A 234 -1.17 16.34 -12.79
CA ASP A 234 -0.43 17.60 -12.86
C ASP A 234 0.90 17.50 -12.10
N TYR A 235 0.90 16.91 -10.90
CA TYR A 235 2.11 16.63 -10.12
C TYR A 235 3.13 15.79 -10.91
N LEU A 236 2.69 14.69 -11.51
CA LEU A 236 3.55 13.81 -12.30
C LEU A 236 4.08 14.51 -13.56
N SER A 237 3.27 15.34 -14.22
CA SER A 237 3.70 16.18 -15.34
C SER A 237 4.79 17.17 -14.93
N ILE A 238 4.64 17.85 -13.79
CA ILE A 238 5.67 18.74 -13.24
C ILE A 238 6.96 17.96 -12.99
N TRP A 239 6.87 16.73 -12.46
CA TRP A 239 8.05 15.86 -12.26
C TRP A 239 8.74 15.42 -13.55
N LYS A 240 8.01 15.35 -14.66
CA LYS A 240 8.56 15.08 -15.98
C LYS A 240 9.17 16.31 -16.65
N GLY A 241 9.04 17.50 -16.04
CA GLY A 241 9.51 18.77 -16.60
C GLY A 241 8.47 19.53 -17.42
N GLU A 242 7.19 19.13 -17.39
CA GLU A 242 6.10 19.83 -18.06
C GLU A 242 5.60 21.02 -17.20
N CYS A 243 6.36 22.11 -17.21
CA CYS A 243 6.18 23.22 -16.26
C CYS A 243 4.89 24.05 -16.45
N GLU A 244 4.18 23.86 -17.55
CA GLU A 244 2.86 24.47 -17.76
C GLU A 244 1.86 24.06 -16.67
N SER A 245 1.93 22.80 -16.21
CA SER A 245 1.06 22.31 -15.14
C SER A 245 1.32 23.04 -13.82
N LEU A 246 2.56 23.47 -13.54
CA LEU A 246 2.91 24.25 -12.33
C LEU A 246 2.27 25.64 -12.37
N ARG A 247 2.14 26.26 -13.55
CA ARG A 247 1.59 27.62 -13.73
C ARG A 247 0.10 27.72 -13.39
N ASN A 248 -0.61 26.59 -13.37
CA ASN A 248 -2.02 26.53 -12.95
C ASN A 248 -2.20 26.69 -11.44
N TYR A 249 -1.11 26.74 -10.67
CA TYR A 249 -1.13 26.80 -9.22
C TYR A 249 -0.32 28.01 -8.72
N ASP A 250 -0.78 28.63 -7.63
CA ASP A 250 -0.05 29.71 -6.94
C ASP A 250 1.08 29.12 -6.06
N VAL A 251 2.07 28.49 -6.69
CA VAL A 251 3.24 27.94 -6.00
C VAL A 251 4.25 29.04 -5.74
N LYS A 252 4.55 29.23 -4.45
CA LYS A 252 5.49 30.23 -3.93
C LYS A 252 6.72 29.59 -3.31
N VAL A 253 6.55 28.40 -2.74
CA VAL A 253 7.57 27.69 -1.98
C VAL A 253 7.61 26.25 -2.44
N VAL A 254 8.80 25.70 -2.65
CA VAL A 254 9.03 24.34 -3.12
C VAL A 254 9.87 23.61 -2.07
N LEU A 255 9.35 22.51 -1.55
CA LEU A 255 10.00 21.60 -0.64
C LEU A 255 10.24 20.26 -1.33
N ILE A 256 11.51 19.97 -1.62
CA ILE A 256 11.93 18.75 -2.32
C ILE A 256 13.16 18.13 -1.65
N LYS A 257 13.44 16.86 -1.94
CA LYS A 257 14.68 16.20 -1.49
C LYS A 257 15.90 16.98 -1.94
N LYS A 258 16.94 16.98 -1.09
CA LYS A 258 18.20 17.69 -1.31
C LYS A 258 18.75 17.48 -2.73
N ASN A 259 18.87 16.21 -3.12
CA ASN A 259 19.51 15.80 -4.38
C ASN A 259 18.59 15.87 -5.60
N GLN A 260 17.32 16.21 -5.41
CA GLN A 260 16.33 16.21 -6.46
C GLN A 260 16.50 17.45 -7.35
N LYS A 261 16.52 17.25 -8.67
CA LYS A 261 16.59 18.33 -9.67
C LYS A 261 15.34 18.28 -10.55
N ASN A 262 14.80 19.44 -10.87
CA ASN A 262 13.65 19.58 -11.75
C ASN A 262 13.72 20.94 -12.45
N VAL A 263 13.64 20.93 -13.78
CA VAL A 263 13.71 22.13 -14.64
C VAL A 263 12.64 23.16 -14.29
N CYS A 264 11.49 22.72 -13.77
CA CYS A 264 10.39 23.61 -13.39
C CYS A 264 10.67 24.47 -12.16
N PHE A 265 11.71 24.14 -11.39
CA PHE A 265 12.09 24.86 -10.19
C PHE A 265 13.39 25.67 -10.34
N GLU A 266 13.97 25.75 -11.54
CA GLU A 266 15.22 26.50 -11.77
C GLU A 266 15.07 28.00 -11.52
N ALA A 267 13.87 28.54 -11.71
CA ALA A 267 13.54 29.95 -11.41
C ALA A 267 13.30 30.23 -9.91
N PHE A 268 13.37 29.21 -9.04
CA PHE A 268 13.21 29.39 -7.59
C PHE A 268 14.58 29.47 -6.92
N GLU A 269 14.74 30.43 -6.01
CA GLU A 269 15.96 30.63 -5.24
C GLU A 269 16.01 29.69 -4.04
N LYS A 270 17.15 29.03 -3.82
CA LYS A 270 17.36 28.16 -2.66
C LYS A 270 17.62 28.98 -1.41
N VAL A 271 16.71 28.90 -0.44
CA VAL A 271 16.79 29.64 0.84
C VAL A 271 17.13 28.75 2.04
N TYR A 272 17.03 27.43 1.89
CA TYR A 272 17.37 26.46 2.94
C TYR A 272 17.78 25.10 2.34
N GLU A 273 18.72 24.41 2.98
CA GLU A 273 19.12 23.04 2.64
C GLU A 273 19.66 22.34 3.89
N ASP A 274 19.22 21.10 4.12
CA ASP A 274 19.75 20.20 5.16
C ASP A 274 20.20 18.86 4.53
N SER A 275 20.39 17.80 5.35
CA SER A 275 20.77 16.47 4.86
C SER A 275 19.66 15.74 4.08
N ILE A 276 18.39 16.12 4.26
CA ILE A 276 17.20 15.45 3.75
C ILE A 276 16.56 16.25 2.61
N ALA A 277 16.36 17.56 2.81
CA ALA A 277 15.52 18.41 1.98
C ALA A 277 16.16 19.77 1.70
N LYS A 278 15.61 20.44 0.69
CA LYS A 278 15.87 21.84 0.38
C LYS A 278 14.57 22.59 0.17
N VAL A 279 14.59 23.88 0.51
CA VAL A 279 13.47 24.80 0.32
C VAL A 279 13.87 25.84 -0.72
N LEU A 280 13.06 25.97 -1.74
CA LEU A 280 13.20 26.98 -2.79
C LEU A 280 12.02 27.95 -2.70
N VAL A 281 12.26 29.23 -2.94
CA VAL A 281 11.23 30.28 -2.92
C VAL A 281 11.25 31.01 -4.25
N ARG A 282 10.07 31.35 -4.77
CA ARG A 282 9.95 32.09 -6.02
C ARG A 282 10.59 33.47 -5.84
N SER A 283 11.61 33.78 -6.64
CA SER A 283 12.17 35.13 -6.69
C SER A 283 11.07 36.12 -7.07
N GLN A 284 11.00 37.26 -6.37
CA GLN A 284 10.05 38.34 -6.66
C GLN A 284 10.24 38.89 -8.07
#